data_AF-A0A1G2YB11-F1
#
_entry.id   AF-A0A1G2YB11-F1
#
_cell.length_a   1.000
_cell.length_b   1.000
_cell.length_c   1.000
_cell.angle_alpha   90.00
_cell.angle_beta   90.00
_cell.angle_gamma   90.00
#
_symmetry.space_group_name_H-M   'P 1'
#
loop_
_entity.id
_entity.type
_entity.pdbx_description
1 polymer ?
#
loop_
_entity_poly.entity_id
_entity_poly.type
_entity_poly.pdbx_seq_one_letter_code
_entity_poly.pdbx_strand_id
1 'polypeptide(L)'
;MLNIPKLQEHDCTILQGLALQIARIANDPINGERAVLWRQLNDLKSVRPLVFINEIPWHEMNVDNELTIQTSHPWAQEMETWFRRTIYQWRHMPADMIVDKYISSGLVVHDTGFGICEDVDVVKTDENNDVVSRHFNRQIVEPEDIDKIKMPMITHDTDATNERYHCMGELFGNIMPVHKAGFKHIWFTPWDNIIRWWGVQEAMMDLVMRPEMVNAIVSRFVDACLCQLEQYERLNLLSLNNDNTRIGSGGYGYTNLLPSHQFDARHINPADMWGCSNAQIFAGVSPEMHWEFALRHEMRWLEKWGATYYGCCEPLDIKMEILHKIPNLRKISMSPWVNIERAVKQVGESYVFSYKPNPAIFAESSWNPQQIRSDLRAFLDKSTGCHIEIVMKDISTVQYQPQRLWDWEKIVMEEVSKYAA
;
A
#
# COMPACT_ATOMS: atom_id res chain seq x y z
N MET A 1 14.59 10.74 21.21
CA MET A 1 15.04 12.11 20.90
C MET A 1 15.71 12.10 19.53
N LEU A 2 14.96 12.42 18.48
CA LEU A 2 15.60 12.83 17.23
C LEU A 2 16.04 14.28 17.45
N ASN A 3 17.25 14.47 17.99
CA ASN A 3 17.97 15.72 17.72
C ASN A 3 18.02 15.78 16.20
N ILE A 4 17.27 16.69 15.55
CA ILE A 4 17.54 17.01 14.16
C ILE A 4 18.81 17.86 14.21
N PRO A 5 19.99 17.27 13.96
CA PRO A 5 21.23 17.97 14.21
C PRO A 5 21.41 19.00 13.10
N LYS A 6 22.25 19.99 13.36
CA LYS A 6 22.68 20.97 12.36
C LYS A 6 23.18 20.23 11.11
N LEU A 7 22.34 20.17 10.08
CA LEU A 7 22.69 19.54 8.81
C LEU A 7 23.89 20.25 8.23
N GLN A 8 24.77 19.49 7.57
CA GLN A 8 25.88 20.09 6.85
C GLN A 8 25.34 20.85 5.62
N GLU A 9 26.03 21.93 5.26
CA GLU A 9 25.66 22.75 4.09
C GLU A 9 25.59 21.94 2.79
N HIS A 10 26.48 20.95 2.64
CA HIS A 10 26.47 19.98 1.54
C HIS A 10 25.15 19.19 1.49
N ASP A 11 24.70 18.64 2.62
CA ASP A 11 23.46 17.87 2.68
C ASP A 11 22.25 18.74 2.34
N CYS A 12 22.20 19.96 2.89
CA CYS A 12 21.15 20.94 2.58
C CYS A 12 21.09 21.26 1.08
N THR A 13 22.25 21.49 0.45
CA THR A 13 22.36 21.80 -0.98
C THR A 13 21.81 20.67 -1.85
N ILE A 14 22.16 19.41 -1.54
CA ILE A 14 21.66 18.24 -2.26
C ILE A 14 20.13 18.15 -2.14
N LEU A 15 19.61 18.23 -0.91
CA LEU A 15 18.18 18.09 -0.66
C LEU A 15 17.38 19.21 -1.33
N GLN A 16 17.85 20.45 -1.27
CA GLN A 16 17.20 21.58 -1.96
C GLN A 16 17.22 21.43 -3.47
N GLY A 17 18.34 20.96 -4.05
CA GLY A 17 18.46 20.67 -5.48
C GLY A 17 17.48 19.58 -5.96
N LEU A 18 17.27 18.55 -5.14
CA LEU A 18 16.29 17.50 -5.41
C LEU A 18 14.85 17.99 -5.22
N ALA A 19 14.58 18.76 -4.16
CA ALA A 19 13.27 19.36 -3.92
C ALA A 19 12.84 20.29 -5.06
N LEU A 20 13.78 21.04 -5.67
CA LEU A 20 13.50 21.85 -6.86
C LEU A 20 13.07 21.00 -8.07
N GLN A 21 13.66 19.83 -8.26
CA GLN A 21 13.26 18.91 -9.33
C GLN A 21 11.87 18.34 -9.06
N ILE A 22 11.59 17.95 -7.83
CA ILE A 22 10.26 17.48 -7.40
C ILE A 22 9.22 18.58 -7.59
N ALA A 23 9.52 19.82 -7.21
CA ALA A 23 8.60 20.94 -7.39
C ALA A 23 8.29 21.19 -8.88
N ARG A 24 9.27 21.00 -9.78
CA ARG A 24 9.02 21.05 -11.23
C ARG A 24 8.09 19.92 -11.68
N ILE A 25 8.36 18.69 -11.25
CA ILE A 25 7.54 17.52 -11.55
C ILE A 25 6.10 17.70 -11.03
N ALA A 26 5.93 18.11 -9.77
CA ALA A 26 4.63 18.30 -9.13
C ALA A 26 3.79 19.40 -9.79
N ASN A 27 4.45 20.38 -10.43
CA ASN A 27 3.77 21.44 -11.17
C ASN A 27 3.45 21.07 -12.63
N ASP A 28 3.87 19.89 -13.10
CA ASP A 28 3.44 19.39 -14.41
C ASP A 28 1.91 19.19 -14.42
N PRO A 29 1.18 19.78 -15.39
CA PRO A 29 -0.27 19.65 -15.50
C PRO A 29 -0.78 18.21 -15.52
N ILE A 30 0.03 17.25 -16.00
CA ILE A 30 -0.35 15.83 -16.09
C ILE A 30 -0.73 15.24 -14.72
N ASN A 31 -0.17 15.74 -13.62
CA ASN A 31 -0.55 15.31 -12.27
C ASN A 31 -2.03 15.64 -11.98
N GLY A 32 -2.48 16.81 -12.40
CA GLY A 32 -3.88 17.23 -12.25
C GLY A 32 -4.82 16.39 -13.11
N GLU A 33 -4.42 16.09 -14.35
CA GLU A 33 -5.17 15.24 -15.27
C GLU A 33 -5.29 13.81 -14.72
N ARG A 34 -4.18 13.21 -14.27
CA ARG A 34 -4.17 11.89 -13.63
C ARG A 34 -4.99 11.87 -12.36
N ALA A 35 -4.97 12.92 -11.53
CA ALA A 35 -5.80 12.99 -10.33
C ALA A 35 -7.30 12.96 -10.65
N VAL A 36 -7.71 13.54 -11.79
CA VAL A 36 -9.09 13.43 -12.28
C VAL A 36 -9.39 11.99 -12.72
N LEU A 37 -8.48 11.35 -13.45
CA LEU A 37 -8.67 9.95 -13.88
C LEU A 37 -8.79 8.99 -12.69
N TRP A 38 -7.90 9.10 -11.69
CA TRP A 38 -7.96 8.28 -10.48
C TRP A 38 -9.28 8.49 -9.72
N ARG A 39 -9.75 9.73 -9.66
CA ARG A 39 -11.06 10.06 -9.07
C ARG A 39 -12.20 9.40 -9.81
N GLN A 40 -12.21 9.54 -11.14
CA GLN A 40 -13.22 8.93 -12.00
C GLN A 40 -13.22 7.40 -11.89
N LEU A 41 -12.05 6.77 -11.83
CA LEU A 41 -11.94 5.33 -11.59
C LEU A 41 -12.62 4.95 -10.27
N ASN A 42 -12.24 5.59 -9.17
CA ASN A 42 -12.75 5.27 -7.84
C ASN A 42 -14.24 5.63 -7.66
N ASP A 43 -14.74 6.58 -8.44
CA ASP A 43 -16.16 6.95 -8.51
C ASP A 43 -16.97 6.07 -9.49
N LEU A 44 -16.37 5.01 -10.04
CA LEU A 44 -16.98 4.09 -11.02
C LEU A 44 -17.42 4.80 -12.31
N LYS A 45 -16.57 5.68 -12.81
CA LYS A 45 -16.73 6.46 -14.05
C LYS A 45 -15.44 6.48 -14.87
N SER A 46 -14.66 5.39 -14.80
CA SER A 46 -13.34 5.31 -15.43
C SER A 46 -13.40 5.60 -16.93
N VAL A 47 -12.50 6.44 -17.40
CA VAL A 47 -12.32 6.73 -18.84
C VAL A 47 -11.47 5.65 -19.53
N ARG A 48 -10.50 5.09 -18.80
CA ARG A 48 -9.65 3.97 -19.22
C ARG A 48 -9.12 3.22 -18.00
N PRO A 49 -8.55 2.02 -18.16
CA PRO A 49 -7.74 1.40 -17.12
C PRO A 49 -6.56 2.31 -16.70
N LEU A 50 -6.29 2.36 -15.39
CA LEU A 50 -5.14 3.10 -14.84
C LEU A 50 -4.03 2.16 -14.39
N VAL A 51 -2.79 2.62 -14.46
CA VAL A 51 -1.60 1.79 -14.22
C VAL A 51 -0.79 2.36 -13.07
N PHE A 52 -0.50 1.53 -12.08
CA PHE A 52 0.32 1.89 -10.94
C PHE A 52 1.46 0.89 -10.77
N ILE A 53 2.69 1.41 -10.62
CA ILE A 53 3.90 0.61 -10.41
C ILE A 53 4.41 0.91 -9.01
N ASN A 54 4.63 -0.14 -8.23
CA ASN A 54 5.01 -0.04 -6.82
C ASN A 54 5.88 -1.23 -6.40
N GLU A 55 6.44 -1.21 -5.19
CA GLU A 55 7.26 -2.30 -4.62
C GLU A 55 8.36 -2.75 -5.59
N ILE A 56 9.11 -1.76 -6.04
CA ILE A 56 10.17 -1.85 -7.04
C ILE A 56 11.46 -2.35 -6.38
N PRO A 57 12.26 -3.22 -7.04
CA PRO A 57 13.52 -3.73 -6.49
C PRO A 57 14.62 -2.67 -6.61
N TRP A 58 14.53 -1.60 -5.81
CA TRP A 58 15.39 -0.42 -5.92
C TRP A 58 16.90 -0.71 -5.88
N HIS A 59 17.31 -1.84 -5.30
CA HIS A 59 18.70 -2.31 -5.30
C HIS A 59 19.24 -2.63 -6.69
N GLU A 60 18.38 -3.00 -7.65
CA GLU A 60 18.76 -3.27 -9.05
C GLU A 60 18.58 -2.05 -9.96
N MET A 61 17.97 -0.95 -9.48
CA MET A 61 17.52 0.16 -10.34
C MET A 61 18.55 1.28 -10.53
N ASN A 62 19.71 1.25 -9.88
CA ASN A 62 20.66 2.36 -9.92
C ASN A 62 21.44 2.44 -11.25
N VAL A 63 20.78 2.94 -12.30
CA VAL A 63 21.38 3.25 -13.60
C VAL A 63 22.02 4.63 -13.55
N ASP A 64 23.22 4.77 -14.11
CA ASP A 64 23.96 6.04 -14.24
C ASP A 64 24.12 6.83 -12.91
N ASN A 65 24.15 6.12 -11.77
CA ASN A 65 24.23 6.70 -10.42
C ASN A 65 23.06 7.62 -10.03
N GLU A 66 21.90 7.53 -10.70
CA GLU A 66 20.75 8.39 -10.39
C GLU A 66 20.21 8.21 -8.97
N LEU A 67 20.34 7.00 -8.41
CA LEU A 67 19.87 6.64 -7.07
C LEU A 67 20.99 6.68 -6.01
N THR A 68 22.22 7.04 -6.39
CA THR A 68 23.35 7.10 -5.47
C THR A 68 23.16 8.22 -4.45
N ILE A 69 23.11 7.84 -3.18
CA ILE A 69 23.00 8.75 -2.02
C ILE A 69 24.32 9.50 -1.82
N GLN A 70 24.21 10.82 -1.61
CA GLN A 70 25.35 11.73 -1.49
C GLN A 70 25.35 12.52 -0.18
N THR A 71 24.25 12.46 0.57
CA THR A 71 24.12 13.05 1.90
C THR A 71 24.76 12.17 2.97
N SER A 72 25.21 12.81 4.05
CA SER A 72 25.92 12.16 5.15
C SER A 72 25.02 11.83 6.34
N HIS A 73 24.04 12.69 6.63
CA HIS A 73 23.19 12.54 7.80
C HIS A 73 22.05 11.52 7.57
N PRO A 74 21.78 10.57 8.48
CA PRO A 74 20.77 9.52 8.26
C PRO A 74 19.38 10.04 7.86
N TRP A 75 18.88 11.08 8.54
CA TRP A 75 17.61 11.73 8.16
C TRP A 75 17.64 12.36 6.76
N ALA A 76 18.79 12.93 6.36
CA ALA A 76 18.96 13.48 5.02
C ALA A 76 19.00 12.37 3.96
N GLN A 77 19.59 11.22 4.29
CA GLN A 77 19.64 10.05 3.42
C GLN A 77 18.25 9.46 3.16
N GLU A 78 17.38 9.44 4.19
CA GLU A 78 15.97 9.03 4.03
C GLU A 78 15.23 9.94 3.05
N MET A 79 15.36 11.26 3.20
CA MET A 79 14.74 12.24 2.31
C MET A 79 15.33 12.20 0.90
N GLU A 80 16.65 12.11 0.77
CA GLU A 80 17.35 11.97 -0.51
C GLU A 80 16.90 10.71 -1.25
N THR A 81 16.79 9.58 -0.53
CA THR A 81 16.28 8.31 -1.08
C THR A 81 14.87 8.48 -1.62
N TRP A 82 13.97 9.12 -0.86
CA TRP A 82 12.59 9.37 -1.32
C TRP A 82 12.55 10.25 -2.58
N PHE A 83 13.27 11.37 -2.57
CA PHE A 83 13.31 12.28 -3.72
C PHE A 83 13.89 11.61 -4.96
N ARG A 84 15.04 10.93 -4.84
CA ARG A 84 15.71 10.27 -5.98
C ARG A 84 14.85 9.18 -6.57
N ARG A 85 14.25 8.31 -5.74
CA ARG A 85 13.34 7.25 -6.20
C ARG A 85 12.12 7.84 -6.91
N THR A 86 11.52 8.91 -6.38
CA THR A 86 10.38 9.59 -7.01
C THR A 86 10.76 10.21 -8.36
N ILE A 87 11.89 10.92 -8.44
CA ILE A 87 12.39 11.51 -9.69
C ILE A 87 12.72 10.42 -10.72
N TYR A 88 13.37 9.34 -10.28
CA TYR A 88 13.73 8.22 -11.13
C TYR A 88 12.48 7.53 -11.70
N GLN A 89 11.49 7.22 -10.85
CA GLN A 89 10.23 6.63 -11.30
C GLN A 89 9.54 7.52 -12.33
N TRP A 90 9.46 8.83 -12.06
CA TRP A 90 8.86 9.79 -12.97
C TRP A 90 9.54 9.83 -14.34
N ARG A 91 10.87 9.71 -14.38
CA ARG A 91 11.65 9.75 -15.62
C ARG A 91 11.51 8.49 -16.46
N HIS A 92 11.52 7.32 -15.81
CA HIS A 92 11.74 6.06 -16.52
C HIS A 92 10.51 5.16 -16.60
N MET A 93 9.59 5.27 -15.65
CA MET A 93 8.40 4.40 -15.54
C MET A 93 7.25 5.14 -14.82
N PRO A 94 6.79 6.30 -15.34
CA PRO A 94 5.82 7.13 -14.66
C PRO A 94 4.43 6.50 -14.56
N ALA A 95 4.01 5.68 -15.53
CA ALA A 95 2.65 5.12 -15.59
C ALA A 95 1.59 6.22 -15.30
N ASP A 96 0.66 5.96 -14.38
CA ASP A 96 -0.29 6.96 -13.87
C ASP A 96 0.09 7.51 -12.48
N MET A 97 1.39 7.54 -12.14
CA MET A 97 1.87 8.12 -10.89
C MET A 97 1.56 9.62 -10.79
N ILE A 98 1.40 10.10 -9.55
CA ILE A 98 1.24 11.51 -9.22
C ILE A 98 2.31 11.93 -8.20
N VAL A 99 2.79 13.16 -8.31
CA VAL A 99 3.69 13.79 -7.34
C VAL A 99 2.99 14.99 -6.71
N ASP A 100 2.93 15.00 -5.38
CA ASP A 100 2.27 16.06 -4.61
C ASP A 100 2.97 17.42 -4.75
N LYS A 101 2.18 18.49 -4.70
CA LYS A 101 2.65 19.89 -4.69
C LYS A 101 3.12 20.37 -3.31
N TYR A 102 3.38 19.45 -2.39
CA TYR A 102 3.87 19.72 -1.05
C TYR A 102 4.75 18.57 -0.57
N ILE A 103 5.57 18.84 0.44
CA ILE A 103 6.32 17.82 1.18
C ILE A 103 5.60 17.54 2.49
N SER A 104 5.35 16.26 2.76
CA SER A 104 4.72 15.82 4.00
C SER A 104 5.75 15.76 5.14
N SER A 105 5.47 16.47 6.22
CA SER A 105 6.17 16.36 7.49
C SER A 105 5.34 15.49 8.45
N GLY A 106 5.75 14.23 8.58
CA GLY A 106 5.03 13.26 9.40
C GLY A 106 5.06 13.58 10.90
N LEU A 107 3.92 13.37 11.58
CA LEU A 107 3.84 13.45 13.05
C LEU A 107 4.83 12.47 13.71
N VAL A 108 5.37 12.85 14.87
CA VAL A 108 6.22 11.98 15.69
C VAL A 108 5.33 11.24 16.68
N VAL A 109 4.99 9.99 16.34
CA VAL A 109 4.10 9.14 17.13
C VAL A 109 4.89 7.94 17.64
N HIS A 110 4.71 7.61 18.92
CA HIS A 110 5.24 6.40 19.52
C HIS A 110 4.11 5.40 19.75
N ASP A 111 4.41 4.14 19.46
CA ASP A 111 3.50 3.02 19.57
C ASP A 111 4.22 1.88 20.27
N THR A 112 3.64 1.35 21.35
CA THR A 112 4.20 0.19 22.06
C THR A 112 4.08 -1.10 21.27
N GLY A 113 3.33 -1.09 20.16
CA GLY A 113 2.98 -2.27 19.38
C GLY A 113 2.09 -3.23 20.18
N PHE A 114 1.99 -4.46 19.68
CA PHE A 114 1.12 -5.49 20.23
C PHE A 114 1.76 -6.31 21.35
N GLY A 115 2.89 -5.87 21.91
CA GLY A 115 3.60 -6.56 22.99
C GLY A 115 4.28 -7.89 22.62
N ILE A 116 4.19 -8.30 21.36
CA ILE A 116 4.85 -9.48 20.78
C ILE A 116 5.58 -9.04 19.51
N CYS A 117 6.87 -9.38 19.42
CA CYS A 117 7.71 -9.11 18.25
C CYS A 117 7.91 -10.40 17.47
N GLU A 118 8.19 -10.32 16.17
CA GLU A 118 8.54 -11.54 15.43
C GLU A 118 9.86 -12.14 15.94
N ASP A 119 9.93 -13.47 15.95
CA ASP A 119 11.13 -14.25 16.20
C ASP A 119 11.37 -15.09 14.95
N VAL A 120 12.43 -14.81 14.21
CA VAL A 120 12.62 -15.31 12.84
C VAL A 120 14.05 -15.69 12.52
N ASP A 121 14.21 -16.80 11.80
CA ASP A 121 15.43 -17.10 11.07
C ASP A 121 15.31 -16.55 9.64
N VAL A 122 16.31 -15.79 9.19
CA VAL A 122 16.32 -15.16 7.86
C VAL A 122 17.34 -15.86 6.96
N VAL A 123 16.88 -16.26 5.78
CA VAL A 123 17.75 -16.76 4.70
C VAL A 123 17.67 -15.77 3.54
N LYS A 124 18.83 -15.23 3.15
CA LYS A 124 18.96 -14.31 2.03
C LYS A 124 19.58 -15.01 0.83
N THR A 125 19.02 -14.76 -0.35
CA THR A 125 19.62 -15.18 -1.63
C THR A 125 20.51 -14.09 -2.25
N ASP A 126 20.28 -12.82 -1.87
CA ASP A 126 21.06 -11.64 -2.26
C ASP A 126 21.13 -10.71 -1.03
N GLU A 127 22.34 -10.22 -0.70
CA GLU A 127 22.56 -9.35 0.46
C GLU A 127 21.94 -7.97 0.32
N ASN A 128 21.75 -7.51 -0.92
CA ASN A 128 21.19 -6.20 -1.23
C ASN A 128 19.67 -6.26 -1.49
N ASN A 129 19.07 -7.45 -1.48
CA ASN A 129 17.64 -7.61 -1.68
C ASN A 129 16.88 -7.58 -0.34
N ASP A 130 15.89 -6.70 -0.25
CA ASP A 130 15.01 -6.59 0.92
C ASP A 130 14.01 -7.76 1.01
N VAL A 131 13.81 -8.51 -0.09
CA VAL A 131 12.95 -9.70 -0.14
C VAL A 131 13.74 -10.93 0.29
N VAL A 132 13.36 -11.51 1.43
CA VAL A 132 14.09 -12.60 2.09
C VAL A 132 13.16 -13.75 2.48
N SER A 133 13.71 -14.98 2.55
CA SER A 133 12.99 -16.12 3.11
C SER A 133 13.04 -16.07 4.64
N ARG A 134 11.90 -16.35 5.29
CA ARG A 134 11.79 -16.31 6.75
C ARG A 134 11.22 -17.61 7.28
N HIS A 135 11.82 -18.12 8.34
CA HIS A 135 11.22 -19.14 9.19
C HIS A 135 10.76 -18.49 10.49
N PHE A 136 9.47 -18.60 10.82
CA PHE A 136 8.90 -17.99 12.02
C PHE A 136 8.97 -18.97 13.19
N ASN A 137 9.69 -18.59 14.23
CA ASN A 137 9.72 -19.32 15.49
C ASN A 137 8.40 -19.08 16.23
N ARG A 138 7.72 -20.18 16.58
CA ARG A 138 6.38 -20.13 17.16
C ARG A 138 6.41 -19.53 18.55
N GLN A 139 5.56 -18.54 18.76
CA GLN A 139 5.37 -17.84 20.03
C GLN A 139 3.94 -18.02 20.58
N ILE A 140 3.00 -18.43 19.74
CA ILE A 140 1.63 -18.77 20.12
C ILE A 140 1.41 -20.25 19.81
N VAL A 141 1.26 -21.05 20.87
CA VAL A 141 1.12 -22.50 20.81
C VAL A 141 -0.18 -22.95 21.44
N GLU A 142 -0.50 -22.40 22.62
CA GLU A 142 -1.71 -22.70 23.39
C GLU A 142 -2.62 -21.47 23.55
N PRO A 143 -3.91 -21.64 23.87
CA PRO A 143 -4.85 -20.52 24.02
C PRO A 143 -4.38 -19.43 24.98
N GLU A 144 -3.66 -19.77 26.05
CA GLU A 144 -3.12 -18.81 27.02
C GLU A 144 -2.07 -17.87 26.41
N ASP A 145 -1.39 -18.28 25.33
CA ASP A 145 -0.42 -17.44 24.63
C ASP A 145 -1.07 -16.26 23.91
N ILE A 146 -2.38 -16.31 23.65
CA ILE A 146 -3.13 -15.19 23.06
C ILE A 146 -3.01 -13.93 23.92
N ASP A 147 -2.83 -14.08 25.24
CA ASP A 147 -2.61 -12.96 26.17
C ASP A 147 -1.29 -12.22 25.93
N LYS A 148 -0.36 -12.79 25.16
CA LYS A 148 0.85 -12.08 24.70
C LYS A 148 0.51 -10.89 23.79
N ILE A 149 -0.62 -10.95 23.08
CA ILE A 149 -1.14 -9.82 22.30
C ILE A 149 -1.69 -8.76 23.27
N LYS A 150 -0.95 -7.66 23.38
CA LYS A 150 -1.27 -6.50 24.22
C LYS A 150 -1.99 -5.43 23.40
N MET A 151 -2.83 -4.65 24.09
CA MET A 151 -3.41 -3.44 23.53
C MET A 151 -2.32 -2.37 23.42
N PRO A 152 -2.09 -1.80 22.23
CA PRO A 152 -1.06 -0.79 22.05
C PRO A 152 -1.39 0.49 22.82
N MET A 153 -0.36 1.22 23.22
CA MET A 153 -0.46 2.57 23.77
C MET A 153 0.19 3.56 22.81
N ILE A 154 -0.57 4.57 22.40
CA ILE A 154 -0.13 5.59 21.46
C ILE A 154 0.17 6.89 22.20
N THR A 155 1.32 7.48 21.92
CA THR A 155 1.67 8.82 22.37
C THR A 155 2.14 9.70 21.21
N HIS A 156 1.80 10.99 21.27
CA HIS A 156 2.19 11.97 20.27
C HIS A 156 3.21 12.93 20.85
N ASP A 157 4.43 12.90 20.33
CA ASP A 157 5.48 13.86 20.66
C ASP A 157 5.27 15.13 19.83
N THR A 158 4.50 16.07 20.38
CA THR A 158 4.15 17.32 19.71
C THR A 158 5.36 18.22 19.51
N ASP A 159 6.29 18.24 20.47
CA ASP A 159 7.49 19.07 20.39
C ASP A 159 8.41 18.59 19.28
N ALA A 160 8.74 17.29 19.25
CA ALA A 160 9.53 16.71 18.17
C ALA A 160 8.84 16.84 16.79
N THR A 161 7.50 16.75 16.76
CA THR A 161 6.71 17.02 15.54
C THR A 161 6.92 18.46 15.04
N ASN A 162 6.85 19.44 15.95
CA ASN A 162 7.02 20.84 15.60
C ASN A 162 8.46 21.13 15.15
N GLU A 163 9.46 20.61 15.86
CA GLU A 163 10.86 20.75 15.50
C GLU A 163 11.15 20.19 14.09
N ARG A 164 10.64 18.99 13.79
CA ARG A 164 10.72 18.40 12.44
C ARG A 164 10.06 19.27 11.39
N TYR A 165 8.85 19.74 11.65
CA TYR A 165 8.12 20.60 10.74
C TYR A 165 8.87 21.91 10.45
N HIS A 166 9.40 22.56 11.49
CA HIS A 166 10.16 23.80 11.35
C HIS A 166 11.45 23.58 10.55
N CYS A 167 12.22 22.53 10.84
CA CYS A 167 13.43 22.22 10.08
C CYS A 167 13.13 21.97 8.60
N MET A 168 12.10 21.19 8.29
CA MET A 168 11.68 20.97 6.90
C MET A 168 11.21 22.27 6.25
N GLY A 169 10.51 23.13 6.99
CA GLY A 169 10.09 24.45 6.52
C GLY A 169 11.25 25.38 6.18
N GLU A 170 12.30 25.41 7.01
CA GLU A 170 13.53 26.16 6.74
C GLU A 170 14.26 25.63 5.49
N LEU A 171 14.29 24.30 5.34
CA LEU A 171 15.01 23.66 4.24
C LEU A 171 14.28 23.79 2.90
N PHE A 172 12.96 23.61 2.88
CA PHE A 172 12.17 23.44 1.66
C PHE A 172 11.09 24.50 1.43
N GLY A 173 10.70 25.28 2.44
CA GLY A 173 9.51 26.15 2.37
C GLY A 173 9.57 27.22 1.27
N ASN A 174 10.76 27.64 0.85
CA ASN A 174 10.95 28.56 -0.27
C ASN A 174 10.87 27.89 -1.65
N ILE A 175 10.87 26.55 -1.69
CA ILE A 175 10.83 25.73 -2.91
C ILE A 175 9.42 25.16 -3.11
N MET A 176 8.84 24.59 -2.05
CA MET A 176 7.55 23.92 -2.08
C MET A 176 6.94 23.90 -0.67
N PRO A 177 5.61 24.02 -0.52
CA PRO A 177 4.96 23.95 0.79
C PRO A 177 5.32 22.69 1.57
N VAL A 178 5.47 22.83 2.88
CA VAL A 178 5.62 21.70 3.81
C VAL A 178 4.36 21.63 4.65
N HIS A 179 3.72 20.47 4.72
CA HIS A 179 2.49 20.26 5.49
C HIS A 179 2.71 19.20 6.57
N LYS A 180 2.20 19.43 7.78
CA LYS A 180 2.09 18.36 8.76
C LYS A 180 1.07 17.34 8.27
N ALA A 181 1.42 16.06 8.33
CA ALA A 181 0.48 14.98 8.02
C ALA A 181 0.57 13.87 9.07
N GLY A 182 -0.59 13.41 9.49
CA GLY A 182 -0.77 12.19 10.27
C GLY A 182 -0.76 10.93 9.40
N PHE A 183 -1.28 9.85 9.94
CA PHE A 183 -1.43 8.58 9.24
C PHE A 183 -2.51 8.71 8.16
N LYS A 184 -2.10 8.59 6.89
CA LYS A 184 -3.01 8.52 5.74
C LYS A 184 -3.41 7.10 5.37
N HIS A 185 -2.57 6.11 5.68
CA HIS A 185 -2.87 4.72 5.39
C HIS A 185 -2.50 3.84 6.57
N ILE A 186 -3.46 3.04 7.02
CA ILE A 186 -3.22 1.95 7.97
C ILE A 186 -3.40 0.62 7.23
N TRP A 187 -2.33 -0.17 7.12
CA TRP A 187 -2.37 -1.50 6.50
C TRP A 187 -2.87 -2.53 7.52
N PHE A 188 -4.19 -2.74 7.53
CA PHE A 188 -4.83 -3.68 8.44
C PHE A 188 -4.87 -5.07 7.83
N THR A 189 -3.98 -5.94 8.29
CA THR A 189 -3.85 -7.34 7.86
C THR A 189 -3.68 -8.26 9.07
N PRO A 190 -4.78 -8.73 9.68
CA PRO A 190 -4.71 -9.60 10.85
C PRO A 190 -3.87 -10.84 10.60
N TRP A 191 -4.14 -11.52 9.49
CA TRP A 191 -3.52 -12.80 9.18
C TRP A 191 -2.03 -12.69 8.85
N ASP A 192 -1.58 -11.64 8.15
CA ASP A 192 -0.15 -11.47 7.88
C ASP A 192 0.65 -11.22 9.16
N ASN A 193 0.03 -10.70 10.23
CA ASN A 193 0.67 -10.55 11.54
C ASN A 193 0.60 -11.83 12.36
N ILE A 194 -0.59 -12.43 12.48
CA ILE A 194 -0.84 -13.61 13.32
C ILE A 194 0.07 -14.78 12.94
N ILE A 195 0.24 -15.07 11.64
CA ILE A 195 1.06 -16.20 11.19
C ILE A 195 2.55 -16.06 11.58
N ARG A 196 3.03 -14.82 11.80
CA ARG A 196 4.42 -14.56 12.22
C ARG A 196 4.68 -14.97 13.67
N TRP A 197 3.63 -15.13 14.48
CA TRP A 197 3.71 -15.56 15.87
C TRP A 197 3.19 -16.97 16.07
N TRP A 198 2.20 -17.40 15.28
CA TRP A 198 1.59 -18.72 15.39
C TRP A 198 2.41 -19.80 14.64
N GLY A 199 3.03 -19.41 13.51
CA GLY A 199 3.54 -20.34 12.50
C GLY A 199 2.53 -20.55 11.39
N VAL A 200 2.99 -20.53 10.13
CA VAL A 200 2.10 -20.60 8.96
C VAL A 200 1.38 -21.94 8.88
N GLN A 201 2.12 -23.06 9.00
CA GLN A 201 1.53 -24.39 8.86
C GLN A 201 0.54 -24.66 10.00
N GLU A 202 0.89 -24.32 11.23
CA GLU A 202 0.08 -24.56 12.41
C GLU A 202 -1.19 -23.74 12.40
N ALA A 203 -1.09 -22.45 12.06
CA ALA A 203 -2.26 -21.59 11.88
C ALA A 203 -3.26 -22.18 10.86
N MET A 204 -2.76 -22.74 9.76
CA MET A 204 -3.61 -23.36 8.73
C MET A 204 -4.24 -24.69 9.18
N MET A 205 -3.50 -25.51 9.93
CA MET A 205 -4.04 -26.74 10.52
C MET A 205 -5.11 -26.44 11.58
N ASP A 206 -4.90 -25.39 12.39
CA ASP A 206 -5.78 -25.03 13.51
C ASP A 206 -7.12 -24.47 13.07
N LEU A 207 -7.27 -24.04 11.81
CA LEU A 207 -8.59 -23.72 11.23
C LEU A 207 -9.57 -24.90 11.35
N VAL A 208 -9.06 -26.14 11.33
CA VAL A 208 -9.86 -27.36 11.46
C VAL A 208 -9.69 -27.98 12.85
N MET A 209 -8.46 -28.00 13.36
CA MET A 209 -8.14 -28.71 14.60
C MET A 209 -8.55 -27.95 15.86
N ARG A 210 -8.51 -26.62 15.83
CA ARG A 210 -8.75 -25.73 16.99
C ARG A 210 -9.49 -24.44 16.57
N PRO A 211 -10.69 -24.53 15.96
CA PRO A 211 -11.39 -23.36 15.42
C PRO A 211 -11.76 -22.31 16.48
N GLU A 212 -11.98 -22.71 17.73
CA GLU A 212 -12.21 -21.79 18.85
C GLU A 212 -10.97 -20.94 19.14
N MET A 213 -9.77 -21.53 19.10
CA MET A 213 -8.50 -20.83 19.32
C MET A 213 -8.24 -19.83 18.18
N VAL A 214 -8.55 -20.22 16.94
CA VAL A 214 -8.44 -19.33 15.77
C VAL A 214 -9.37 -18.12 15.93
N ASN A 215 -10.64 -18.35 16.25
CA ASN A 215 -11.58 -17.25 16.50
C ASN A 215 -11.11 -16.35 17.65
N ALA A 216 -10.56 -16.92 18.72
CA ALA A 216 -10.07 -16.18 19.87
C ALA A 216 -8.87 -15.27 19.51
N ILE A 217 -7.88 -15.77 18.76
CA ILE A 217 -6.73 -14.94 18.40
C ILE A 217 -7.13 -13.80 17.47
N VAL A 218 -7.99 -14.09 16.47
CA VAL A 218 -8.31 -13.12 15.43
C VAL A 218 -9.13 -12.01 16.07
N SER A 219 -10.10 -12.36 16.91
CA SER A 219 -10.85 -11.38 17.71
C SER A 219 -9.91 -10.54 18.59
N ARG A 220 -8.96 -11.17 19.30
CA ARG A 220 -8.02 -10.45 20.17
C ARG A 220 -7.13 -9.47 19.41
N PHE A 221 -6.63 -9.88 18.25
CA PHE A 221 -5.80 -9.01 17.42
C PHE A 221 -6.62 -7.85 16.84
N VAL A 222 -7.83 -8.12 16.36
CA VAL A 222 -8.76 -7.10 15.88
C VAL A 222 -9.09 -6.09 17.00
N ASP A 223 -9.33 -6.56 18.24
CA ASP A 223 -9.52 -5.68 19.40
C ASP A 223 -8.32 -4.74 19.61
N ALA A 224 -7.09 -5.25 19.45
CA ALA A 224 -5.88 -4.45 19.58
C ALA A 224 -5.73 -3.41 18.46
N CYS A 225 -6.05 -3.76 17.22
CA CYS A 225 -6.08 -2.80 16.11
C CYS A 225 -7.17 -1.72 16.31
N LEU A 226 -8.35 -2.09 16.80
CA LEU A 226 -9.41 -1.14 17.10
C LEU A 226 -9.01 -0.18 18.22
N CYS A 227 -8.37 -0.70 19.28
CA CYS A 227 -7.80 0.10 20.35
C CYS A 227 -6.75 1.10 19.84
N GLN A 228 -5.93 0.69 18.87
CA GLN A 228 -4.97 1.57 18.20
C GLN A 228 -5.68 2.69 17.41
N LEU A 229 -6.66 2.34 16.59
CA LEU A 229 -7.41 3.28 15.75
C LEU A 229 -8.16 4.33 16.59
N GLU A 230 -8.81 3.91 17.68
CA GLU A 230 -9.47 4.81 18.62
C GLU A 230 -8.50 5.83 19.23
N GLN A 231 -7.26 5.43 19.49
CA GLN A 231 -6.23 6.35 19.97
C GLN A 231 -5.75 7.31 18.87
N TYR A 232 -5.58 6.84 17.64
CA TYR A 232 -5.25 7.72 16.51
C TYR A 232 -6.31 8.78 16.28
N GLU A 233 -7.59 8.40 16.32
CA GLU A 233 -8.71 9.34 16.24
C GLU A 233 -8.68 10.32 17.43
N ARG A 234 -8.69 9.82 18.67
CA ARG A 234 -8.71 10.65 19.89
C ARG A 234 -7.55 11.66 19.97
N LEU A 235 -6.36 11.25 19.53
CA LEU A 235 -5.16 12.09 19.52
C LEU A 235 -5.03 12.95 18.24
N ASN A 236 -6.02 12.89 17.35
CA ASN A 236 -6.06 13.61 16.07
C ASN A 236 -4.84 13.35 15.17
N LEU A 237 -4.46 12.08 15.05
CA LEU A 237 -3.27 11.62 14.34
C LEU A 237 -3.56 11.13 12.92
N LEU A 238 -4.81 11.21 12.47
CA LEU A 238 -5.23 10.80 11.13
C LEU A 238 -5.10 11.95 10.12
N SER A 239 -4.97 11.62 8.85
CA SER A 239 -4.99 12.57 7.74
C SER A 239 -5.74 11.98 6.55
N LEU A 240 -6.47 12.81 5.82
CA LEU A 240 -7.23 12.37 4.66
C LEU A 240 -6.33 11.66 3.65
N ASN A 241 -6.91 10.64 3.00
CA ASN A 241 -6.22 9.78 2.04
C ASN A 241 -6.98 9.64 0.72
N ASN A 242 -7.92 10.55 0.48
CA ASN A 242 -8.63 10.69 -0.79
C ASN A 242 -7.81 11.52 -1.81
N ASP A 243 -6.50 11.32 -1.80
CA ASP A 243 -5.50 12.06 -2.58
C ASP A 243 -4.44 11.09 -3.18
N ASN A 244 -3.20 11.55 -3.36
CA ASN A 244 -2.03 10.78 -3.81
C ASN A 244 -1.56 9.73 -2.76
N THR A 245 -2.48 9.14 -2.02
CA THR A 245 -2.21 8.08 -1.06
C THR A 245 -2.55 6.73 -1.68
N ARG A 246 -1.61 5.78 -1.64
CA ARG A 246 -1.85 4.37 -1.99
C ARG A 246 -2.91 3.79 -1.04
N ILE A 247 -3.97 3.18 -1.58
CA ILE A 247 -5.02 2.54 -0.79
C ILE A 247 -4.87 1.03 -0.82
N GLY A 248 -4.63 0.46 0.36
CA GLY A 248 -4.38 -0.96 0.51
C GLY A 248 -3.22 -1.43 -0.39
N SER A 249 -3.43 -2.52 -1.12
CA SER A 249 -2.45 -2.98 -2.12
C SER A 249 -2.68 -2.41 -3.52
N GLY A 250 -3.54 -1.40 -3.65
CA GLY A 250 -4.05 -0.86 -4.91
C GLY A 250 -3.40 0.45 -5.34
N GLY A 251 -4.11 1.18 -6.21
CA GLY A 251 -3.75 2.52 -6.67
C GLY A 251 -4.14 3.65 -5.70
N TYR A 252 -4.19 4.88 -6.21
CA TYR A 252 -4.43 6.07 -5.38
C TYR A 252 -5.89 6.23 -4.92
N GLY A 253 -6.07 7.03 -3.86
CA GLY A 253 -7.34 7.20 -3.14
C GLY A 253 -8.26 8.32 -3.62
N TYR A 254 -7.91 9.10 -4.64
CA TYR A 254 -8.78 10.18 -5.17
C TYR A 254 -10.23 9.71 -5.37
N THR A 255 -11.22 10.36 -4.75
CA THR A 255 -12.64 10.04 -4.91
C THR A 255 -13.51 11.22 -4.46
N ASN A 256 -14.74 11.32 -4.98
CA ASN A 256 -15.74 12.25 -4.44
C ASN A 256 -16.60 11.62 -3.31
N LEU A 257 -16.42 10.33 -3.01
CA LEU A 257 -17.12 9.65 -1.91
C LEU A 257 -16.60 10.10 -0.52
N LEU A 258 -15.36 10.57 -0.48
CA LEU A 258 -14.66 10.98 0.73
C LEU A 258 -14.16 12.43 0.59
N PRO A 259 -14.09 13.20 1.68
CA PRO A 259 -14.48 12.83 3.05
C PRO A 259 -16.01 12.71 3.19
N SER A 260 -16.50 12.27 4.35
CA SER A 260 -17.93 12.09 4.58
C SER A 260 -18.68 13.43 4.59
N HIS A 261 -20.01 13.39 4.48
CA HIS A 261 -20.83 14.60 4.60
C HIS A 261 -20.77 15.27 5.99
N GLN A 262 -20.30 14.56 7.01
CA GLN A 262 -20.16 15.05 8.40
C GLN A 262 -18.72 15.46 8.73
N PHE A 263 -17.86 15.58 7.72
CA PHE A 263 -16.44 15.91 7.87
C PHE A 263 -16.19 17.18 8.70
N ASP A 264 -15.36 17.06 9.74
CA ASP A 264 -14.75 18.19 10.47
C ASP A 264 -13.25 18.24 10.15
N ALA A 265 -12.81 19.28 9.45
CA ALA A 265 -11.40 19.47 9.09
C ALA A 265 -10.45 19.58 10.30
N ARG A 266 -10.97 19.82 11.51
CA ARG A 266 -10.17 19.86 12.75
C ARG A 266 -10.00 18.49 13.39
N HIS A 267 -10.84 17.52 13.03
CA HIS A 267 -10.86 16.20 13.65
C HIS A 267 -11.25 15.14 12.63
N ILE A 268 -10.24 14.53 12.02
CA ILE A 268 -10.42 13.51 10.98
C ILE A 268 -10.72 12.18 11.65
N ASN A 269 -11.84 11.56 11.27
CA ASN A 269 -12.24 10.25 11.76
C ASN A 269 -12.15 9.21 10.61
N PRO A 270 -12.15 7.90 10.92
CA PRO A 270 -12.04 6.86 9.91
C PRO A 270 -13.13 6.91 8.81
N ALA A 271 -14.33 7.42 9.10
CA ALA A 271 -15.41 7.51 8.12
C ALA A 271 -15.13 8.52 7.00
N ASP A 272 -14.15 9.41 7.19
CA ASP A 272 -13.68 10.35 6.17
C ASP A 272 -12.56 9.78 5.28
N MET A 273 -12.15 8.54 5.54
CA MET A 273 -10.98 7.92 4.94
C MET A 273 -11.29 6.58 4.29
N TRP A 274 -10.39 6.18 3.39
CA TRP A 274 -10.26 4.82 2.93
C TRP A 274 -9.68 3.92 4.01
N GLY A 275 -10.30 2.77 4.22
CA GLY A 275 -9.73 1.64 4.96
C GLY A 275 -9.38 0.48 4.04
N CYS A 276 -8.66 -0.50 4.58
CA CYS A 276 -8.44 -1.76 3.88
C CYS A 276 -8.47 -2.97 4.81
N SER A 277 -8.61 -4.16 4.22
CA SER A 277 -8.27 -5.43 4.86
C SER A 277 -7.91 -6.51 3.83
N ASN A 278 -7.30 -7.60 4.28
CA ASN A 278 -6.96 -8.77 3.50
C ASN A 278 -6.64 -9.97 4.42
N ALA A 279 -6.69 -11.17 3.86
CA ALA A 279 -6.29 -12.42 4.47
C ALA A 279 -5.53 -13.27 3.43
N GLN A 280 -4.31 -12.84 3.06
CA GLN A 280 -3.55 -13.44 1.95
C GLN A 280 -3.32 -14.95 2.10
N ILE A 281 -3.07 -15.40 3.33
CA ILE A 281 -2.84 -16.82 3.62
C ILE A 281 -4.07 -17.70 3.34
N PHE A 282 -5.25 -17.10 3.21
CA PHE A 282 -6.51 -17.78 2.90
C PHE A 282 -6.72 -17.98 1.41
N ALA A 283 -5.66 -17.99 0.59
CA ALA A 283 -5.76 -18.32 -0.82
C ALA A 283 -6.36 -19.72 -1.07
N GLY A 284 -6.03 -20.69 -0.22
CA GLY A 284 -6.45 -22.10 -0.35
C GLY A 284 -7.69 -22.52 0.46
N VAL A 285 -8.33 -21.63 1.21
CA VAL A 285 -9.48 -21.99 2.07
C VAL A 285 -10.82 -21.62 1.41
N SER A 286 -11.91 -22.28 1.83
CA SER A 286 -13.25 -22.02 1.29
C SER A 286 -13.78 -20.62 1.64
N PRO A 287 -14.80 -20.11 0.93
CA PRO A 287 -15.47 -18.86 1.31
C PRO A 287 -16.03 -18.89 2.74
N GLU A 288 -16.56 -20.02 3.20
CA GLU A 288 -17.13 -20.18 4.55
C GLU A 288 -16.05 -20.06 5.62
N MET A 289 -14.91 -20.71 5.43
CA MET A 289 -13.78 -20.60 6.36
C MET A 289 -13.17 -19.18 6.34
N HIS A 290 -13.08 -18.56 5.15
CA HIS A 290 -12.62 -17.17 5.05
C HIS A 290 -13.56 -16.24 5.83
N TRP A 291 -14.88 -16.40 5.65
CA TRP A 291 -15.86 -15.65 6.43
C TRP A 291 -15.69 -15.86 7.93
N GLU A 292 -15.66 -17.12 8.39
CA GLU A 292 -15.62 -17.44 9.81
C GLU A 292 -14.36 -16.92 10.51
N PHE A 293 -13.19 -17.18 9.92
CA PHE A 293 -11.89 -17.00 10.56
C PHE A 293 -11.17 -15.72 10.16
N ALA A 294 -11.70 -14.93 9.22
CA ALA A 294 -11.14 -13.61 8.88
C ALA A 294 -12.26 -12.57 8.81
N LEU A 295 -13.00 -12.56 7.71
CA LEU A 295 -13.82 -11.41 7.33
C LEU A 295 -14.89 -11.05 8.38
N ARG A 296 -15.50 -12.02 9.03
CA ARG A 296 -16.49 -11.78 10.10
C ARG A 296 -15.92 -10.95 11.26
N HIS A 297 -14.65 -11.17 11.62
CA HIS A 297 -13.98 -10.38 12.65
C HIS A 297 -13.55 -9.01 12.11
N GLU A 298 -13.06 -8.97 10.87
CA GLU A 298 -12.63 -7.76 10.18
C GLU A 298 -13.77 -6.75 9.94
N MET A 299 -15.03 -7.19 9.91
CA MET A 299 -16.19 -6.29 9.75
C MET A 299 -16.18 -5.13 10.75
N ARG A 300 -15.82 -5.37 12.02
CA ARG A 300 -15.74 -4.34 13.07
C ARG A 300 -14.74 -3.22 12.74
N TRP A 301 -13.73 -3.55 11.94
CA TRP A 301 -12.78 -2.59 11.39
C TRP A 301 -13.32 -1.95 10.12
N LEU A 302 -13.75 -2.75 9.15
CA LEU A 302 -14.18 -2.30 7.83
C LEU A 302 -15.38 -1.35 7.87
N GLU A 303 -16.30 -1.54 8.81
CA GLU A 303 -17.49 -0.71 8.99
C GLU A 303 -17.17 0.72 9.47
N LYS A 304 -15.97 0.98 10.01
CA LYS A 304 -15.57 2.32 10.46
C LYS A 304 -15.20 3.26 9.32
N TRP A 305 -14.86 2.72 8.15
CA TRP A 305 -14.30 3.50 7.04
C TRP A 305 -15.37 3.91 6.04
N GLY A 306 -15.26 5.11 5.47
CA GLY A 306 -16.24 5.60 4.49
C GLY A 306 -16.15 4.90 3.13
N ALA A 307 -14.98 4.36 2.80
CA ALA A 307 -14.78 3.47 1.66
C ALA A 307 -13.74 2.41 2.00
N THR A 308 -13.88 1.20 1.47
CA THR A 308 -12.94 0.11 1.74
C THR A 308 -12.37 -0.54 0.49
N TYR A 309 -11.11 -0.93 0.64
CA TYR A 309 -10.37 -1.79 -0.28
C TYR A 309 -10.20 -3.17 0.36
N TYR A 310 -10.56 -4.24 -0.35
CA TYR A 310 -10.38 -5.59 0.17
C TYR A 310 -9.53 -6.46 -0.74
N GLY A 311 -8.64 -7.23 -0.11
CA GLY A 311 -7.79 -8.22 -0.76
C GLY A 311 -6.39 -7.72 -1.03
N CYS A 312 -5.51 -8.67 -1.34
CA CYS A 312 -4.20 -8.44 -1.91
C CYS A 312 -3.96 -9.49 -3.01
N CYS A 313 -3.44 -10.67 -2.65
CA CYS A 313 -3.05 -11.73 -3.58
C CYS A 313 -3.92 -12.99 -3.45
N GLU A 314 -5.11 -12.86 -2.85
CA GLU A 314 -6.11 -13.91 -2.71
C GLU A 314 -6.89 -14.12 -4.02
N PRO A 315 -7.30 -15.36 -4.33
CA PRO A 315 -8.22 -15.63 -5.42
C PRO A 315 -9.66 -15.29 -4.99
N LEU A 316 -10.00 -14.00 -5.00
CA LEU A 316 -11.29 -13.52 -4.51
C LEU A 316 -12.46 -13.72 -5.48
N ASP A 317 -12.19 -14.14 -6.72
CA ASP A 317 -13.21 -14.42 -7.74
C ASP A 317 -14.21 -15.52 -7.32
N ILE A 318 -13.81 -16.41 -6.42
CA ILE A 318 -14.68 -17.43 -5.78
C ILE A 318 -15.26 -17.00 -4.44
N LYS A 319 -14.92 -15.81 -3.92
CA LYS A 319 -15.28 -15.35 -2.57
C LYS A 319 -16.17 -14.10 -2.59
N MET A 320 -16.66 -13.70 -3.75
CA MET A 320 -17.44 -12.47 -3.90
C MET A 320 -18.70 -12.43 -3.05
N GLU A 321 -19.35 -13.57 -2.79
CA GLU A 321 -20.52 -13.66 -1.89
C GLU A 321 -20.22 -13.12 -0.49
N ILE A 322 -19.05 -13.42 0.08
CA ILE A 322 -18.67 -12.93 1.41
C ILE A 322 -18.24 -11.47 1.35
N LEU A 323 -17.64 -11.02 0.24
CA LEU A 323 -17.20 -9.63 0.07
C LEU A 323 -18.38 -8.67 -0.11
N HIS A 324 -19.47 -9.10 -0.73
CA HIS A 324 -20.70 -8.30 -0.85
C HIS A 324 -21.32 -7.94 0.51
N LYS A 325 -20.90 -8.59 1.61
CA LYS A 325 -21.33 -8.25 2.97
C LYS A 325 -20.63 -7.01 3.53
N ILE A 326 -19.53 -6.58 2.93
CA ILE A 326 -18.79 -5.37 3.33
C ILE A 326 -19.56 -4.14 2.81
N PRO A 327 -20.11 -3.28 3.68
CA PRO A 327 -21.08 -2.26 3.26
C PRO A 327 -20.47 -1.15 2.39
N ASN A 328 -19.21 -0.78 2.65
CA ASN A 328 -18.54 0.35 2.01
C ASN A 328 -17.47 -0.09 1.00
N LEU A 329 -17.55 -1.33 0.52
CA LEU A 329 -16.59 -1.90 -0.41
C LEU A 329 -16.61 -1.17 -1.75
N ARG A 330 -15.44 -0.69 -2.17
CA ARG A 330 -15.28 0.02 -3.45
C ARG A 330 -14.23 -0.60 -4.36
N LYS A 331 -13.16 -1.13 -3.80
CA LYS A 331 -12.05 -1.73 -4.56
C LYS A 331 -11.80 -3.16 -4.13
N ILE A 332 -11.63 -4.05 -5.09
CA ILE A 332 -11.34 -5.45 -4.84
C ILE A 332 -10.07 -5.83 -5.58
N SER A 333 -9.10 -6.35 -4.83
CA SER A 333 -7.85 -6.82 -5.39
C SER A 333 -7.82 -8.31 -5.49
N MET A 334 -7.47 -8.81 -6.66
CA MET A 334 -7.40 -10.23 -6.91
C MET A 334 -6.02 -10.63 -7.42
N SER A 335 -5.63 -11.85 -7.07
CA SER A 335 -4.38 -12.45 -7.52
C SER A 335 -4.34 -12.61 -9.05
N PRO A 336 -3.14 -12.75 -9.65
CA PRO A 336 -3.00 -13.09 -11.07
C PRO A 336 -3.60 -14.47 -11.44
N TRP A 337 -3.92 -15.30 -10.45
CA TRP A 337 -4.34 -16.69 -10.63
C TRP A 337 -5.87 -16.89 -10.68
N VAL A 338 -6.64 -15.80 -10.62
CA VAL A 338 -8.10 -15.87 -10.68
C VAL A 338 -8.61 -16.25 -12.06
N ASN A 339 -9.83 -16.79 -12.10
CA ASN A 339 -10.56 -16.91 -13.36
C ASN A 339 -11.10 -15.53 -13.73
N ILE A 340 -10.51 -14.90 -14.76
CA ILE A 340 -10.85 -13.54 -15.19
C ILE A 340 -12.33 -13.40 -15.58
N GLU A 341 -12.92 -14.37 -16.27
CA GLU A 341 -14.33 -14.29 -16.69
C GLU A 341 -15.27 -14.29 -15.49
N ARG A 342 -14.98 -15.13 -14.50
CA ARG A 342 -15.72 -15.15 -13.23
C ARG A 342 -15.51 -13.86 -12.45
N ALA A 343 -14.27 -13.38 -12.34
CA ALA A 343 -13.93 -12.15 -11.63
C ALA A 343 -14.68 -10.96 -12.23
N VAL A 344 -14.61 -10.77 -13.55
CA VAL A 344 -15.31 -9.71 -14.29
C VAL A 344 -16.82 -9.81 -14.07
N LYS A 345 -17.41 -11.00 -14.19
CA LYS A 345 -18.85 -11.18 -13.97
C LYS A 345 -19.31 -10.77 -12.57
N GLN A 346 -18.49 -11.05 -11.55
CA GLN A 346 -18.83 -10.74 -10.16
C GLN A 346 -18.55 -9.28 -9.78
N VAL A 347 -17.49 -8.68 -10.32
CA VAL A 347 -17.13 -7.28 -10.08
C VAL A 347 -18.05 -6.35 -10.86
N GLY A 348 -18.19 -6.58 -12.17
CA GLY A 348 -18.99 -5.75 -13.08
C GLY A 348 -18.65 -4.26 -12.98
N GLU A 349 -19.69 -3.44 -13.03
CA GLU A 349 -19.61 -1.97 -12.86
C GLU A 349 -19.69 -1.53 -11.39
N SER A 350 -19.90 -2.46 -10.45
CA SER A 350 -20.18 -2.15 -9.04
C SER A 350 -18.95 -1.85 -8.20
N TYR A 351 -17.77 -2.29 -8.65
CA TYR A 351 -16.50 -2.14 -7.93
C TYR A 351 -15.36 -1.80 -8.89
N VAL A 352 -14.28 -1.26 -8.34
CA VAL A 352 -12.99 -1.20 -9.03
C VAL A 352 -12.32 -2.57 -8.91
N PHE A 353 -11.99 -3.17 -10.05
CA PHE A 353 -11.14 -4.34 -10.15
C PHE A 353 -9.67 -3.91 -10.13
N SER A 354 -9.01 -4.12 -8.99
CA SER A 354 -7.56 -4.01 -8.85
C SER A 354 -6.90 -5.29 -9.37
N TYR A 355 -6.57 -5.30 -10.66
CA TYR A 355 -5.86 -6.39 -11.33
C TYR A 355 -4.36 -6.34 -11.03
N LYS A 356 -3.78 -7.50 -10.73
CA LYS A 356 -2.36 -7.66 -10.44
C LYS A 356 -1.71 -8.58 -11.47
N PRO A 357 -0.98 -8.03 -12.46
CA PRO A 357 -0.16 -8.84 -13.34
C PRO A 357 0.90 -9.61 -12.54
N ASN A 358 1.35 -10.75 -13.05
CA ASN A 358 2.38 -11.55 -12.39
C ASN A 358 3.77 -10.89 -12.56
N PRO A 359 4.47 -10.49 -11.49
CA PRO A 359 5.80 -9.87 -11.59
C PRO A 359 6.88 -10.85 -12.06
N ALA A 360 6.61 -12.17 -12.09
CA ALA A 360 7.56 -13.18 -12.57
C ALA A 360 8.03 -12.94 -14.02
N ILE A 361 7.28 -12.18 -14.82
CA ILE A 361 7.68 -11.80 -16.18
C ILE A 361 9.03 -11.07 -16.24
N PHE A 362 9.42 -10.38 -15.16
CA PHE A 362 10.72 -9.72 -15.05
C PHE A 362 11.86 -10.69 -14.72
N ALA A 363 11.54 -11.83 -14.12
CA ALA A 363 12.48 -12.85 -13.69
C ALA A 363 12.69 -13.96 -14.73
N GLU A 364 12.06 -13.89 -15.89
CA GLU A 364 12.27 -14.85 -16.99
C GLU A 364 13.64 -14.69 -17.64
N SER A 365 14.17 -15.77 -18.22
CA SER A 365 15.50 -15.78 -18.86
C SER A 365 15.59 -14.88 -20.10
N SER A 366 14.46 -14.63 -20.77
CA SER A 366 14.37 -13.77 -21.94
C SER A 366 13.25 -12.75 -21.79
N TRP A 367 13.51 -11.50 -22.14
CA TRP A 367 12.48 -10.46 -22.14
C TRP A 367 11.55 -10.61 -23.36
N ASN A 368 10.24 -10.77 -23.12
CA ASN A 368 9.25 -11.01 -24.18
C ASN A 368 8.12 -9.95 -24.16
N PRO A 369 8.32 -8.81 -24.84
CA PRO A 369 7.30 -7.75 -25.01
C PRO A 369 5.96 -8.23 -25.58
N GLN A 370 5.98 -9.22 -26.46
CA GLN A 370 4.77 -9.71 -27.13
C GLN A 370 3.87 -10.50 -26.16
N GLN A 371 4.46 -11.22 -25.20
CA GLN A 371 3.72 -11.91 -24.15
C GLN A 371 2.94 -10.91 -23.29
N ILE A 372 3.61 -9.82 -22.86
CA ILE A 372 2.98 -8.73 -22.08
C ILE A 372 1.75 -8.18 -22.81
N ARG A 373 1.89 -7.85 -24.10
CA ARG A 373 0.78 -7.32 -24.91
C ARG A 373 -0.35 -8.33 -25.05
N SER A 374 -0.02 -9.60 -25.29
CA SER A 374 -1.01 -10.66 -25.46
C SER A 374 -1.83 -10.87 -24.19
N ASP A 375 -1.15 -11.01 -23.05
CA ASP A 375 -1.81 -11.25 -21.75
C ASP A 375 -2.67 -10.06 -21.34
N LEU A 376 -2.13 -8.84 -21.51
CA LEU A 376 -2.85 -7.63 -21.19
C LEU A 376 -4.10 -7.46 -22.06
N ARG A 377 -4.02 -7.69 -23.38
CA ARG A 377 -5.20 -7.63 -24.26
C ARG A 377 -6.22 -8.70 -23.89
N ALA A 378 -5.78 -9.93 -23.66
CA ALA A 378 -6.67 -11.01 -23.26
C ALA A 378 -7.43 -10.68 -21.95
N PHE A 379 -6.80 -9.97 -21.02
CA PHE A 379 -7.45 -9.46 -19.82
C PHE A 379 -8.41 -8.28 -20.12
N LEU A 380 -7.93 -7.25 -20.83
CA LEU A 380 -8.69 -6.03 -21.10
C LEU A 380 -9.94 -6.29 -21.96
N ASP A 381 -9.83 -7.12 -23.00
CA ASP A 381 -10.96 -7.51 -23.84
C ASP A 381 -12.07 -8.17 -23.00
N LYS A 382 -11.68 -9.06 -22.08
CA LYS A 382 -12.63 -9.78 -21.21
C LYS A 382 -13.22 -8.91 -20.10
N SER A 383 -12.58 -7.81 -19.75
CA SER A 383 -12.97 -6.93 -18.63
C SER A 383 -13.67 -5.65 -19.10
N THR A 384 -14.11 -5.61 -20.36
CA THR A 384 -14.98 -4.57 -20.89
C THR A 384 -16.19 -4.36 -19.96
N GLY A 385 -16.41 -3.12 -19.54
CA GLY A 385 -17.47 -2.75 -18.58
C GLY A 385 -17.03 -2.77 -17.11
N CYS A 386 -15.81 -3.16 -16.78
CA CYS A 386 -15.26 -2.99 -15.42
C CYS A 386 -14.49 -1.67 -15.28
N HIS A 387 -14.42 -1.19 -14.04
CA HIS A 387 -13.52 -0.12 -13.63
C HIS A 387 -12.19 -0.74 -13.20
N ILE A 388 -11.09 -0.46 -13.90
CA ILE A 388 -9.85 -1.23 -13.75
C ILE A 388 -8.70 -0.35 -13.29
N GLU A 389 -8.00 -0.80 -12.24
CA GLU A 389 -6.60 -0.43 -12.01
C GLU A 389 -5.71 -1.66 -12.22
N ILE A 390 -4.56 -1.45 -12.85
CA ILE A 390 -3.52 -2.44 -13.07
C ILE A 390 -2.37 -2.06 -12.15
N VAL A 391 -2.08 -2.93 -11.18
CA VAL A 391 -1.06 -2.67 -10.15
C VAL A 391 0.07 -3.66 -10.31
N MET A 392 1.20 -3.20 -10.85
CA MET A 392 2.43 -3.97 -10.86
C MET A 392 3.17 -3.75 -9.54
N LYS A 393 3.29 -4.81 -8.74
CA LYS A 393 3.89 -4.81 -7.40
C LYS A 393 4.54 -6.15 -7.10
N ASP A 394 5.09 -6.31 -5.88
CA ASP A 394 5.83 -7.51 -5.45
C ASP A 394 6.98 -7.87 -6.42
N ILE A 395 7.65 -6.85 -6.99
CA ILE A 395 8.74 -7.05 -7.94
C ILE A 395 10.02 -7.33 -7.15
N SER A 396 10.38 -8.60 -7.03
CA SER A 396 11.57 -9.01 -6.27
C SER A 396 12.88 -8.85 -7.03
N THR A 397 12.84 -8.84 -8.36
CA THR A 397 14.01 -8.71 -9.25
C THR A 397 13.57 -8.30 -10.66
N VAL A 398 14.43 -7.57 -11.35
CA VAL A 398 14.39 -7.32 -12.80
C VAL A 398 15.63 -7.91 -13.49
N GLN A 399 16.28 -8.88 -12.85
CA GLN A 399 17.55 -9.48 -13.27
C GLN A 399 18.66 -8.47 -13.54
N TYR A 400 18.74 -7.42 -12.72
CA TYR A 400 19.67 -6.31 -12.90
C TYR A 400 19.55 -5.64 -14.28
N GLN A 401 18.37 -5.71 -14.90
CA GLN A 401 18.03 -5.05 -16.16
C GLN A 401 16.82 -4.11 -15.94
N PRO A 402 17.02 -2.93 -15.33
CA PRO A 402 15.95 -1.93 -15.09
C PRO A 402 15.11 -1.60 -16.33
N GLN A 403 15.72 -1.71 -17.51
CA GLN A 403 15.07 -1.49 -18.80
C GLN A 403 13.86 -2.40 -19.02
N ARG A 404 13.81 -3.60 -18.41
CA ARG A 404 12.64 -4.49 -18.47
C ARG A 404 11.41 -3.82 -17.86
N LEU A 405 11.56 -3.19 -16.70
CA LEU A 405 10.44 -2.49 -16.05
C LEU A 405 10.05 -1.21 -16.81
N TRP A 406 11.02 -0.49 -17.36
CA TRP A 406 10.76 0.69 -18.19
C TRP A 406 10.01 0.33 -19.48
N ASP A 407 10.41 -0.76 -20.15
CA ASP A 407 9.75 -1.23 -21.37
C ASP A 407 8.35 -1.79 -21.06
N TRP A 408 8.20 -2.50 -19.94
CA TRP A 408 6.88 -2.94 -19.46
C TRP A 408 5.93 -1.77 -19.27
N GLU A 409 6.37 -0.69 -18.62
CA GLU A 409 5.55 0.49 -18.41
C GLU A 409 5.06 1.07 -19.74
N LYS A 410 5.96 1.26 -20.71
CA LYS A 410 5.61 1.78 -22.04
C LYS A 410 4.60 0.90 -22.75
N ILE A 411 4.83 -0.41 -22.76
CA ILE A 411 3.94 -1.38 -23.41
C ILE A 411 2.55 -1.32 -22.78
N VAL A 412 2.46 -1.31 -21.45
CA VAL A 412 1.18 -1.31 -20.75
C VAL A 412 0.45 0.02 -20.99
N MET A 413 1.16 1.16 -20.89
CA MET A 413 0.59 2.47 -21.16
C MET A 413 0.06 2.61 -22.59
N GLU A 414 0.78 2.08 -23.58
CA GLU A 414 0.32 2.01 -24.98
C GLU A 414 -0.95 1.17 -25.14
N GLU A 415 -1.05 0.02 -24.45
CA GLU A 415 -2.23 -0.84 -24.56
C GLU A 415 -3.43 -0.26 -23.84
N VAL A 416 -3.31 0.21 -22.59
CA VAL A 416 -4.46 0.78 -21.84
C VAL A 416 -5.02 2.04 -22.49
N SER A 417 -4.19 2.81 -23.20
CA SER A 417 -4.63 4.00 -23.93
C SER A 417 -5.58 3.68 -25.10
N LYS A 418 -5.56 2.45 -25.62
CA LYS A 418 -6.50 1.99 -26.68
C LYS A 418 -7.88 1.67 -26.16
N TYR A 419 -8.03 1.54 -24.84
CA TYR A 419 -9.30 1.29 -24.14
C TYR A 419 -9.84 2.57 -23.49
N ALA A 420 -9.40 3.74 -23.96
CA ALA A 420 -10.03 5.01 -23.60
C ALA A 420 -11.41 5.11 -24.27
N ALA A 421 -12.44 5.32 -23.45
CA ALA A 421 -13.82 5.49 -23.88
C ALA A 421 -14.08 6.84 -24.57
#